data_AF-A0A535RGT8-F1
#
_entry.id   AF-A0A535RGT8-F1
#
_cell.length_a   1.000
_cell.length_b   1.000
_cell.length_c   1.000
_cell.angle_alpha   90.00
_cell.angle_beta   90.00
_cell.angle_gamma   90.00
#
_symmetry.space_group_name_H-M   'P 1'
#
loop_
_entity.id
_entity.type
_entity.pdbx_description
1 polymer ?
#
loop_
_entity_poly.entity_id
_entity_poly.type
_entity_poly.pdbx_seq_one_letter_code
_entity_poly.pdbx_strand_id
1 'polypeptide(L)'
;SAFSFSSSLSRQQYEGLLTGYQSGQTVTSLPPDAQQLLPQSLGKNIAVFFVETNQPTQSDAAISTLKSLRDGSAPPDSQVLVTGATAFNQDFVDLILLDSPAAIVFVILVTYVVLFLLVGSVVLPLKAVLTNLLSISASFGMLVWVFQQGHLSGLLNFTPQAIDPTVPVIMFCIVFGLSMDYEVMLLSRIQEVYRKTGDNLSSVAEGLERSGRIISGAAGIMIVVFLAFGLAQVLIIKGIGIGLATAVVIDATLMRMLIVPSVMRLLGNLNWWAPHPLARLHAWLRLGEVEATPRQQLPVEA
;
A
#
# COMPACT_ATOMS: atom_id res chain seq x y z
N SER A 1 2.02 -1.25 -35.95
CA SER A 1 2.99 -1.95 -35.09
C SER A 1 3.10 -3.37 -35.61
N ALA A 2 4.26 -3.72 -36.18
CA ALA A 2 4.44 -4.92 -36.99
C ALA A 2 4.63 -6.16 -36.09
N PHE A 3 3.72 -7.13 -36.22
CA PHE A 3 3.89 -8.48 -35.67
C PHE A 3 4.97 -9.18 -36.49
N SER A 4 6.09 -9.53 -35.85
CA SER A 4 7.15 -10.34 -36.46
C SER A 4 7.12 -11.74 -35.83
N PHE A 5 6.68 -12.72 -36.60
CA PHE A 5 6.81 -14.15 -36.31
C PHE A 5 8.26 -14.68 -36.44
N SER A 6 9.18 -13.90 -37.00
CA SER A 6 10.59 -14.25 -37.21
C SER A 6 11.42 -13.00 -37.53
N SER A 7 12.55 -12.83 -36.84
CA SER A 7 13.53 -11.78 -37.13
C SER A 7 14.16 -11.88 -38.54
N SER A 8 13.96 -13.00 -39.25
CA SER A 8 14.45 -13.23 -40.61
C SER A 8 13.48 -12.80 -41.72
N LEU A 9 12.22 -12.47 -41.38
CA LEU A 9 11.21 -12.09 -42.37
C LEU A 9 11.10 -10.56 -42.50
N SER A 10 11.31 -10.06 -43.72
CA SER A 10 11.11 -8.66 -44.06
C SER A 10 9.61 -8.29 -44.05
N ARG A 11 9.30 -7.02 -43.84
CA ARG A 11 7.92 -6.49 -43.83
C ARG A 11 7.10 -6.89 -45.06
N GLN A 12 7.70 -6.88 -46.25
CA GLN A 12 7.03 -7.26 -47.49
C GLN A 12 6.64 -8.74 -47.53
N GLN A 13 7.46 -9.60 -46.91
CA GLN A 13 7.15 -11.03 -46.82
C GLN A 13 6.00 -11.30 -45.84
N TYR A 14 5.86 -10.49 -44.78
CA TYR A 14 4.65 -10.54 -43.92
C TYR A 14 3.39 -10.11 -44.66
N GLU A 15 3.46 -8.99 -45.38
CA GLU A 15 2.33 -8.48 -46.17
C GLU A 15 1.91 -9.49 -47.25
N GLY A 16 2.88 -10.21 -47.86
CA GLY A 16 2.65 -11.31 -48.78
C GLY A 16 1.98 -12.55 -48.16
N LEU A 17 2.34 -12.92 -46.92
CA LEU A 17 1.69 -14.01 -46.18
C LEU A 17 0.24 -13.67 -45.80
N LEU A 18 0.00 -12.42 -45.38
CA LEU A 18 -1.32 -11.90 -45.02
C LEU A 18 -2.26 -11.84 -46.24
N THR A 19 -1.76 -11.33 -47.38
CA THR A 19 -2.52 -11.27 -48.64
C THR A 19 -2.73 -12.65 -49.26
N GLY A 20 -1.76 -13.56 -49.17
CA GLY A 20 -1.91 -14.95 -49.62
C GLY A 20 -3.01 -15.69 -48.87
N TYR A 21 -3.08 -15.52 -47.55
CA TYR A 21 -4.16 -16.06 -46.72
C TYR A 21 -5.53 -15.46 -47.06
N GLN A 22 -5.61 -14.13 -47.22
CA GLN A 22 -6.85 -13.44 -47.62
C GLN A 22 -7.35 -13.86 -49.01
N SER A 23 -6.45 -14.23 -49.92
CA SER A 23 -6.78 -14.72 -51.28
C SER A 23 -7.17 -16.21 -51.33
N GLY A 24 -7.17 -16.92 -50.18
CA GLY A 24 -7.43 -18.36 -50.15
C GLY A 24 -6.33 -19.22 -50.80
N GLN A 25 -5.14 -18.65 -51.04
CA GLN A 25 -3.99 -19.41 -51.52
C GLN A 25 -3.32 -20.11 -50.33
N THR A 26 -3.16 -21.43 -50.43
CA THR A 26 -2.41 -22.22 -49.45
C THR A 26 -0.97 -21.73 -49.45
N VAL A 27 -0.54 -21.06 -48.37
CA VAL A 27 0.85 -20.66 -48.16
C VAL A 27 1.69 -21.94 -48.02
N THR A 28 2.25 -22.41 -49.12
CA THR A 28 2.89 -23.74 -49.21
C THR A 28 4.32 -23.79 -48.67
N SER A 29 4.91 -22.68 -48.24
CA SER A 29 6.23 -22.70 -47.59
C SER A 29 6.37 -21.62 -46.53
N LEU A 30 5.91 -21.92 -45.31
CA LEU A 30 6.36 -21.20 -44.13
C LEU A 30 7.86 -21.49 -43.93
N PRO A 31 8.70 -20.52 -43.51
CA PRO A 31 10.11 -20.78 -43.21
C PRO A 31 10.29 -21.96 -42.24
N PRO A 32 11.40 -22.71 -42.29
CA PRO A 32 11.63 -23.86 -41.41
C PRO A 32 11.42 -23.53 -39.92
N ASP A 33 11.87 -22.35 -39.53
CA ASP A 33 11.78 -21.78 -38.18
C ASP A 33 10.31 -21.59 -37.76
N ALA A 34 9.48 -21.08 -38.67
CA ALA A 34 8.04 -20.93 -38.46
C ALA A 34 7.34 -22.31 -38.41
N GLN A 35 7.74 -23.27 -39.25
CA GLN A 35 7.20 -24.63 -39.22
C GLN A 35 7.50 -25.37 -37.91
N GLN A 36 8.63 -25.07 -37.26
CA GLN A 36 8.96 -25.62 -35.95
C GLN A 36 8.17 -24.98 -34.80
N LEU A 37 7.80 -23.70 -34.94
CA LEU A 37 7.07 -22.95 -33.90
C LEU A 37 5.54 -23.15 -33.95
N LEU A 38 4.97 -23.49 -35.12
CA LEU A 38 3.53 -23.68 -35.29
C LEU A 38 2.95 -24.78 -34.38
N PRO A 39 3.55 -25.99 -34.26
CA PRO A 39 3.04 -27.02 -33.35
C PRO A 39 3.14 -26.64 -31.87
N GLN A 40 4.06 -25.74 -31.51
CA GLN A 40 4.23 -25.26 -30.14
C GLN A 40 3.27 -24.12 -29.79
N SER A 41 2.77 -23.39 -30.80
CA SER A 41 1.96 -22.19 -30.64
C SER A 41 0.49 -22.39 -31.03
N LEU A 42 0.14 -23.49 -31.70
CA LEU A 42 -1.22 -23.81 -32.15
C LEU A 42 -1.73 -25.09 -31.47
N GLY A 43 -2.81 -24.95 -30.71
CA GLY A 43 -3.66 -26.05 -30.25
C GLY A 43 -4.90 -26.22 -31.13
N LYS A 44 -5.74 -27.21 -30.83
CA LYS A 44 -7.00 -27.45 -31.57
C LYS A 44 -7.94 -26.22 -31.58
N ASN A 45 -7.96 -25.46 -30.48
CA ASN A 45 -8.87 -24.30 -30.28
C ASN A 45 -8.14 -23.04 -29.78
N ILE A 46 -6.80 -23.03 -29.74
CA ILE A 46 -6.01 -21.92 -29.15
C ILE A 46 -4.85 -21.60 -30.07
N ALA A 47 -4.64 -20.31 -30.35
CA ALA A 47 -3.45 -19.81 -31.02
C ALA A 47 -2.72 -18.86 -30.06
N VAL A 48 -1.42 -19.11 -29.86
CA VAL A 48 -0.55 -18.30 -29.00
C VAL A 48 0.35 -17.45 -29.89
N PHE A 49 0.36 -16.14 -29.66
CA PHE A 49 1.28 -15.22 -30.31
C PHE A 49 2.23 -14.64 -29.26
N PHE A 50 3.53 -14.78 -29.50
CA PHE A 50 4.56 -14.17 -28.66
C PHE A 50 4.85 -12.76 -29.18
N VAL A 51 4.65 -11.76 -28.33
CA VAL A 51 4.98 -10.37 -28.63
C VAL A 51 6.10 -9.96 -27.67
N GLU A 52 7.29 -9.76 -28.22
CA GLU A 52 8.44 -9.29 -27.44
C GLU A 52 8.59 -7.78 -27.60
N THR A 53 8.93 -7.11 -26.49
CA THR A 53 9.24 -5.68 -26.46
C THR A 53 10.53 -5.46 -25.68
N ASN A 54 11.32 -4.47 -26.10
CA ASN A 54 12.52 -4.06 -25.38
C ASN A 54 12.22 -3.08 -24.23
N GLN A 55 10.95 -2.74 -24.02
CA GLN A 55 10.51 -1.80 -22.99
C GLN A 55 10.35 -2.51 -21.65
N PRO A 56 10.65 -1.85 -20.51
CA PRO A 56 10.38 -2.39 -19.19
C PRO A 56 8.89 -2.71 -19.02
N THR A 57 8.58 -3.81 -18.32
CA THR A 57 7.23 -4.36 -18.19
C THR A 57 6.23 -3.44 -17.49
N GLN A 58 6.70 -2.43 -16.74
CA GLN A 58 5.87 -1.47 -16.02
C GLN A 58 5.92 -0.07 -16.67
N SER A 59 6.55 0.07 -17.84
CA SER A 59 6.65 1.35 -18.54
C SER A 59 5.34 1.73 -19.22
N ASP A 60 5.08 3.04 -19.35
CA ASP A 60 3.90 3.55 -20.05
C ASP A 60 3.82 3.04 -21.51
N ALA A 61 4.97 2.89 -22.17
CA ALA A 61 5.05 2.36 -23.53
C ALA A 61 4.66 0.87 -23.62
N ALA A 62 5.03 0.06 -22.62
CA ALA A 62 4.59 -1.33 -22.55
C ALA A 62 3.09 -1.43 -22.29
N ILE A 63 2.56 -0.58 -21.39
CA ILE A 63 1.13 -0.52 -21.06
C ILE A 63 0.30 -0.04 -22.26
N SER A 64 0.76 0.96 -23.01
CA SER A 64 0.04 1.43 -24.21
C SER A 64 -0.01 0.36 -25.30
N THR A 65 1.08 -0.42 -25.44
CA THR A 65 1.13 -1.56 -26.36
C THR A 65 0.16 -2.65 -25.94
N LEU A 66 0.13 -2.99 -24.64
CA LEU A 66 -0.83 -3.93 -24.07
C LEU A 66 -2.28 -3.51 -24.35
N LYS A 67 -2.63 -2.25 -24.09
CA LYS A 67 -3.97 -1.71 -24.37
C LYS A 67 -4.32 -1.84 -25.85
N SER A 68 -3.41 -1.47 -26.74
CA SER A 68 -3.61 -1.61 -28.18
C SER A 68 -3.83 -3.06 -28.63
N LEU A 69 -3.20 -4.03 -27.96
CA LEU A 69 -3.40 -5.46 -28.23
C LEU A 69 -4.75 -5.97 -27.71
N ARG A 70 -5.20 -5.48 -26.55
CA ARG A 70 -6.51 -5.82 -25.95
C ARG A 70 -7.67 -5.21 -26.73
N ASP A 71 -7.50 -3.99 -27.22
CA ASP A 71 -8.52 -3.26 -27.99
C ASP A 71 -8.56 -3.69 -29.48
N GLY A 72 -7.63 -4.56 -29.90
CA GLY A 72 -7.58 -5.10 -31.25
C GLY A 72 -8.81 -5.95 -31.57
N SER A 73 -9.29 -5.88 -32.81
CA SER A 73 -10.40 -6.70 -33.29
C SER A 73 -10.04 -8.19 -33.27
N ALA A 74 -10.76 -8.98 -32.48
CA ALA A 74 -10.68 -10.43 -32.50
C ALA A 74 -11.27 -10.98 -33.81
N PRO A 75 -10.72 -12.09 -34.37
CA PRO A 75 -11.39 -12.84 -35.43
C PRO A 75 -12.83 -13.24 -35.04
N PRO A 76 -13.76 -13.39 -36.00
CA PRO A 76 -15.11 -13.87 -35.73
C PRO A 76 -15.09 -15.19 -34.94
N ASP A 77 -16.01 -15.32 -33.97
CA ASP A 77 -16.14 -16.50 -33.09
C ASP A 77 -14.89 -16.82 -32.25
N SER A 78 -14.03 -15.83 -31.96
CA SER A 78 -12.84 -16.00 -31.13
C SER A 78 -12.72 -14.95 -30.03
N GLN A 79 -11.97 -15.28 -28.98
CA GLN A 79 -11.61 -14.37 -27.89
C GLN A 79 -10.10 -14.14 -27.88
N VAL A 80 -9.68 -12.88 -27.84
CA VAL A 80 -8.29 -12.50 -27.66
C VAL A 80 -8.00 -12.39 -26.16
N LEU A 81 -7.09 -13.23 -25.66
CA LEU A 81 -6.59 -13.18 -24.29
C LEU A 81 -5.14 -12.73 -24.33
N VAL A 82 -4.82 -11.64 -23.64
CA VAL A 82 -3.46 -11.09 -23.57
C VAL A 82 -2.87 -11.38 -22.20
N THR A 83 -1.73 -12.06 -22.17
CA THR A 83 -1.00 -12.44 -20.96
C THR A 83 0.47 -11.98 -21.05
N GLY A 84 1.26 -12.26 -20.02
CA GLY A 84 2.65 -11.84 -19.86
C GLY A 84 2.82 -10.88 -18.68
N ALA A 85 4.07 -10.54 -18.36
CA ALA A 85 4.39 -9.77 -17.15
C ALA A 85 3.72 -8.39 -17.12
N THR A 86 3.69 -7.66 -18.24
CA THR A 86 2.99 -6.36 -18.35
C THR A 86 1.49 -6.50 -18.14
N ALA A 87 0.87 -7.52 -18.76
CA ALA A 87 -0.56 -7.80 -18.60
C ALA A 87 -0.91 -8.14 -17.16
N PHE A 88 -0.12 -9.03 -16.54
CA PHE A 88 -0.28 -9.41 -15.15
C PHE A 88 -0.15 -8.22 -14.20
N ASN A 89 0.87 -7.37 -14.38
CA ASN A 89 1.06 -6.20 -13.53
C ASN A 89 -0.08 -5.19 -13.70
N GLN A 90 -0.56 -4.95 -14.92
CA GLN A 90 -1.68 -4.04 -15.17
C GLN A 90 -2.98 -4.59 -14.56
N ASP A 91 -3.27 -5.88 -14.78
CA ASP A 91 -4.47 -6.52 -14.20
C ASP A 91 -4.41 -6.49 -12.68
N PHE A 92 -3.22 -6.68 -12.09
CA PHE A 92 -3.01 -6.58 -10.65
C PHE A 92 -3.25 -5.15 -10.14
N VAL A 93 -2.75 -4.13 -10.84
CA VAL A 93 -3.06 -2.72 -10.52
C VAL A 93 -4.55 -2.44 -10.60
N ASP A 94 -5.22 -2.91 -11.67
CA ASP A 94 -6.65 -2.70 -11.87
C ASP A 94 -7.47 -3.37 -10.75
N LEU A 95 -7.09 -4.59 -10.34
CA LEU A 95 -7.67 -5.28 -9.18
C LEU A 95 -7.44 -4.49 -7.87
N ILE A 96 -6.22 -4.01 -7.63
CA ILE A 96 -5.92 -3.19 -6.45
C ILE A 96 -6.80 -1.94 -6.46
N LEU A 97 -6.90 -1.22 -7.57
CA LEU A 97 -7.69 0.01 -7.64
C LEU A 97 -9.18 -0.23 -7.44
N LEU A 98 -9.69 -1.37 -7.90
CA LEU A 98 -11.08 -1.76 -7.74
C LEU A 98 -11.41 -2.10 -6.28
N ASP A 99 -10.56 -2.88 -5.61
CA ASP A 99 -10.84 -3.44 -4.28
C ASP A 99 -10.32 -2.57 -3.12
N SER A 100 -9.27 -1.78 -3.34
CA SER A 100 -8.65 -0.93 -2.30
C SER A 100 -9.64 0.00 -1.62
N PRO A 101 -10.57 0.70 -2.29
CA PRO A 101 -11.52 1.58 -1.62
C PRO A 101 -12.36 0.85 -0.56
N ALA A 102 -12.86 -0.34 -0.89
CA ALA A 102 -13.65 -1.15 0.05
C ALA A 102 -12.79 -1.63 1.22
N ALA A 103 -11.56 -2.10 0.95
CA ALA A 103 -10.62 -2.53 1.98
C ALA A 103 -10.21 -1.38 2.93
N ILE A 104 -9.89 -0.20 2.38
CA ILE A 104 -9.53 0.99 3.14
C ILE A 104 -10.69 1.44 4.04
N VAL A 105 -11.92 1.51 3.50
CA VAL A 105 -13.11 1.85 4.28
C VAL A 105 -13.34 0.84 5.40
N PHE A 106 -13.21 -0.45 5.11
CA PHE A 106 -13.34 -1.50 6.12
C PHE A 106 -12.31 -1.34 7.25
N VAL A 107 -11.04 -1.19 6.91
CA VAL A 107 -9.95 -1.01 7.87
C VAL A 107 -10.17 0.25 8.72
N ILE A 108 -10.46 1.39 8.08
CA ILE A 108 -10.76 2.65 8.78
C ILE A 108 -11.95 2.47 9.72
N LEU A 109 -13.03 1.82 9.29
CA LEU A 109 -14.22 1.63 10.10
C LEU A 109 -13.95 0.74 11.31
N VAL A 110 -13.26 -0.38 11.13
CA VAL A 110 -12.88 -1.27 12.25
C VAL A 110 -12.00 -0.52 13.25
N THR A 111 -10.97 0.16 12.75
CA THR A 111 -10.08 0.97 13.58
C THR A 111 -10.82 2.08 14.32
N TYR A 112 -11.75 2.76 13.64
CA TYR A 112 -12.57 3.80 14.23
C TYR A 112 -13.43 3.25 15.37
N VAL A 113 -14.08 2.10 15.16
CA VAL A 113 -14.87 1.42 16.20
C VAL A 113 -13.99 1.02 17.38
N VAL A 114 -12.82 0.41 17.14
CA VAL A 114 -11.90 0.02 18.22
C VAL A 114 -11.46 1.23 19.04
N LEU A 115 -11.04 2.33 18.39
CA LEU A 115 -10.67 3.55 19.09
C LEU A 115 -11.85 4.20 19.81
N PHE A 116 -13.04 4.17 19.22
CA PHE A 116 -14.26 4.65 19.90
C PHE A 116 -14.55 3.83 21.16
N LEU A 117 -14.42 2.50 21.11
CA LEU A 117 -14.62 1.63 22.27
C LEU A 117 -13.56 1.85 23.35
N LEU A 118 -12.32 2.10 22.95
CA LEU A 118 -11.23 2.40 23.88
C LEU A 118 -11.46 3.75 24.57
N VAL A 119 -11.67 4.79 23.77
CA VAL A 119 -11.56 6.17 24.22
C VAL A 119 -12.93 6.82 24.54
N GLY A 120 -14.03 6.28 24.03
CA GLY A 120 -15.38 6.82 24.23
C GLY A 120 -15.60 8.18 23.56
N SER A 121 -14.73 8.56 22.61
CA SER A 121 -14.80 9.81 21.85
C SER A 121 -14.95 9.52 20.37
N VAL A 122 -15.70 10.37 19.66
CA VAL A 122 -15.89 10.31 18.20
C VAL A 122 -14.81 11.14 17.47
N VAL A 123 -14.28 12.16 18.14
CA VAL A 123 -13.29 13.08 17.56
C VAL A 123 -11.89 12.46 17.55
N LEU A 124 -11.54 11.72 18.60
CA LEU A 124 -10.21 11.10 18.73
C LEU A 124 -9.91 10.01 17.68
N PRO A 125 -10.85 9.10 17.36
CA PRO A 125 -10.67 8.16 16.26
C PRO A 125 -10.55 8.87 14.90
N LEU A 126 -11.37 9.92 14.67
CA LEU A 126 -11.35 10.64 13.40
C LEU A 126 -10.00 11.29 13.14
N LYS A 127 -9.45 12.02 14.12
CA LYS A 127 -8.13 12.64 13.96
C LYS A 127 -7.04 11.59 13.72
N ALA A 128 -7.12 10.41 14.34
CA ALA A 128 -6.10 9.39 14.28
C ALA A 128 -6.02 8.81 12.88
N VAL A 129 -7.19 8.58 12.27
CA VAL A 129 -7.29 8.21 10.86
C VAL A 129 -6.69 9.29 9.97
N LEU A 130 -7.00 10.57 10.22
CA LEU A 130 -6.47 11.68 9.41
C LEU A 130 -4.94 11.83 9.52
N THR A 131 -4.38 11.74 10.72
CA THR A 131 -2.92 11.80 10.93
C THR A 131 -2.21 10.60 10.31
N ASN A 132 -2.80 9.41 10.40
CA ASN A 132 -2.27 8.21 9.76
C ASN A 132 -2.29 8.34 8.22
N LEU A 133 -3.41 8.79 7.63
CA LEU A 133 -3.50 9.03 6.18
C LEU A 133 -2.46 10.06 5.70
N LEU A 134 -2.20 11.11 6.49
CA LEU A 134 -1.17 12.09 6.17
C LEU A 134 0.23 11.48 6.19
N SER A 135 0.52 10.63 7.18
CA SER A 135 1.80 9.91 7.29
C SER A 135 2.02 8.94 6.12
N ILE A 136 1.01 8.13 5.77
CA ILE A 136 1.04 7.21 4.64
C ILE A 136 1.25 7.97 3.33
N SER A 137 0.51 9.07 3.13
CA SER A 137 0.63 9.90 1.92
C SER A 137 2.04 10.48 1.78
N ALA A 138 2.64 10.94 2.89
CA ALA A 138 4.01 11.45 2.89
C ALA A 138 5.03 10.34 2.58
N SER A 139 4.84 9.13 3.10
CA SER A 139 5.68 7.96 2.79
C SER A 139 5.59 7.56 1.31
N PHE A 140 4.38 7.53 0.73
CA PHE A 140 4.21 7.28 -0.71
C PHE A 140 4.81 8.38 -1.58
N GLY A 141 4.65 9.65 -1.19
CA GLY A 141 5.31 10.76 -1.86
C GLY A 141 6.84 10.61 -1.86
N MET A 142 7.41 10.20 -0.72
CA MET A 142 8.84 9.91 -0.60
C MET A 142 9.27 8.71 -1.44
N LEU A 143 8.45 7.66 -1.53
CA LEU A 143 8.72 6.51 -2.40
C LEU A 143 8.82 6.93 -3.87
N VAL A 144 7.86 7.71 -4.36
CA VAL A 144 7.85 8.26 -5.73
C VAL A 144 9.06 9.17 -5.95
N TRP A 145 9.33 10.07 -5.01
CA TRP A 145 10.44 11.03 -5.11
C TRP A 145 11.81 10.35 -5.14
N VAL A 146 12.01 9.31 -4.35
CA VAL A 146 13.27 8.54 -4.30
C VAL A 146 13.38 7.62 -5.52
N PHE A 147 12.44 6.70 -5.72
CA PHE A 147 12.61 5.57 -6.63
C PHE A 147 12.18 5.85 -8.06
N GLN A 148 11.06 6.57 -8.24
CA GLN A 148 10.54 6.87 -9.57
C GLN A 148 11.24 8.10 -10.17
N GLN A 149 11.46 9.15 -9.38
CA GLN A 149 12.14 10.37 -9.83
C GLN A 149 13.67 10.30 -9.69
N GLY A 150 14.20 9.32 -8.93
CA GLY A 150 15.62 8.99 -8.92
C GLY A 150 16.53 9.90 -8.10
N HIS A 151 15.99 10.75 -7.21
CA HIS A 151 16.78 11.75 -6.47
C HIS A 151 17.89 11.16 -5.60
N LEU A 152 17.75 9.90 -5.15
CA LEU A 152 18.76 9.18 -4.34
C LEU A 152 19.43 8.01 -5.09
N SER A 153 19.23 7.90 -6.41
CA SER A 153 19.76 6.79 -7.23
C SER A 153 21.27 6.60 -7.12
N GLY A 154 22.04 7.70 -7.12
CA GLY A 154 23.49 7.65 -7.01
C GLY A 154 24.00 7.21 -5.63
N LEU A 155 23.33 7.61 -4.55
CA LEU A 155 23.73 7.26 -3.17
C LEU A 155 23.37 5.81 -2.83
N LEU A 156 22.18 5.38 -3.25
CA LEU A 156 21.64 4.06 -2.94
C LEU A 156 21.96 3.02 -4.02
N ASN A 157 22.71 3.40 -5.08
CA ASN A 157 23.10 2.53 -6.19
C ASN A 157 21.92 1.72 -6.77
N PHE A 158 20.92 2.43 -7.30
CA PHE A 158 19.80 1.81 -8.02
C PHE A 158 19.44 2.59 -9.27
N THR A 159 18.83 1.91 -10.23
CA THR A 159 18.31 2.53 -11.45
C THR A 159 16.85 2.97 -11.23
N PRO A 160 16.52 4.25 -11.42
CA PRO A 160 15.14 4.73 -11.33
C PRO A 160 14.23 3.98 -12.32
N GLN A 161 13.08 3.53 -11.84
CA GLN A 161 12.08 2.83 -12.65
C GLN A 161 10.70 2.94 -12.00
N ALA A 162 9.67 2.48 -12.71
CA ALA A 162 8.32 2.38 -12.17
C ALA A 162 8.29 1.51 -10.90
N ILE A 163 7.42 1.88 -9.97
CA ILE A 163 7.28 1.19 -8.69
C ILE A 163 6.46 -0.09 -8.89
N ASP A 164 6.95 -1.19 -8.34
CA ASP A 164 6.20 -2.44 -8.32
C ASP A 164 4.87 -2.26 -7.56
N PRO A 165 3.73 -2.64 -8.16
CA PRO A 165 2.41 -2.41 -7.56
C PRO A 165 2.18 -3.13 -6.23
N THR A 166 2.99 -4.14 -5.90
CA THR A 166 2.95 -4.83 -4.61
C THR A 166 3.47 -3.96 -3.47
N VAL A 167 4.43 -3.05 -3.75
CA VAL A 167 5.13 -2.25 -2.73
C VAL A 167 4.16 -1.31 -1.99
N PRO A 168 3.34 -0.47 -2.65
CA PRO A 168 2.40 0.39 -1.96
C PRO A 168 1.38 -0.37 -1.11
N VAL A 169 0.93 -1.55 -1.55
CA VAL A 169 -0.03 -2.39 -0.82
C VAL A 169 0.58 -2.89 0.49
N ILE A 170 1.78 -3.48 0.43
CA ILE A 170 2.48 -3.96 1.62
C ILE A 170 2.79 -2.79 2.56
N MET A 171 3.27 -1.66 2.02
CA MET A 171 3.55 -0.47 2.80
C MET A 171 2.30 0.07 3.49
N PHE A 172 1.16 0.15 2.79
CA PHE A 172 -0.10 0.57 3.39
C PHE A 172 -0.44 -0.32 4.59
N CYS A 173 -0.46 -1.64 4.41
CA CYS A 173 -0.81 -2.57 5.48
C CYS A 173 0.11 -2.44 6.70
N ILE A 174 1.43 -2.36 6.48
CA ILE A 174 2.41 -2.28 7.56
C ILE A 174 2.36 -0.91 8.25
N VAL A 175 2.43 0.19 7.49
CA VAL A 175 2.43 1.55 8.06
C VAL A 175 1.13 1.82 8.80
N PHE A 176 -0.01 1.43 8.22
CA PHE A 176 -1.29 1.60 8.87
C PHE A 176 -1.33 0.84 10.19
N GLY A 177 -0.97 -0.45 10.20
CA GLY A 177 -0.95 -1.25 11.44
C GLY A 177 -0.02 -0.66 12.50
N LEU A 178 1.22 -0.33 12.13
CA LEU A 178 2.19 0.24 13.06
C LEU A 178 1.75 1.61 13.61
N SER A 179 1.26 2.51 12.75
CA SER A 179 0.80 3.84 13.17
C SER A 179 -0.37 3.73 14.16
N MET A 180 -1.33 2.83 13.86
CA MET A 180 -2.48 2.59 14.73
C MET A 180 -2.08 2.05 16.10
N ASP A 181 -1.16 1.08 16.16
CA ASP A 181 -0.73 0.47 17.43
C ASP A 181 -0.14 1.52 18.38
N TYR A 182 0.77 2.35 17.88
CA TYR A 182 1.38 3.37 18.71
C TYR A 182 0.39 4.50 19.02
N GLU A 183 -0.52 4.87 18.11
CA GLU A 183 -1.53 5.90 18.39
C GLU A 183 -2.50 5.43 19.47
N VAL A 184 -2.94 4.18 19.43
CA VAL A 184 -3.70 3.53 20.51
C VAL A 184 -2.94 3.60 21.84
N MET A 185 -1.65 3.24 21.87
CA MET A 185 -0.84 3.31 23.09
C MET A 185 -0.74 4.74 23.65
N LEU A 186 -0.54 5.73 22.78
CA LEU A 186 -0.44 7.13 23.19
C LEU A 186 -1.80 7.65 23.70
N LEU A 187 -2.88 7.44 22.95
CA LEU A 187 -4.21 7.90 23.30
C LEU A 187 -4.73 7.26 24.58
N SER A 188 -4.49 5.96 24.76
CA SER A 188 -4.83 5.24 25.99
C SER A 188 -4.16 5.89 27.20
N ARG A 189 -2.88 6.26 27.09
CA ARG A 189 -2.16 6.92 28.19
C ARG A 189 -2.66 8.33 28.47
N ILE A 190 -2.87 9.13 27.43
CA ILE A 190 -3.43 10.49 27.57
C ILE A 190 -4.82 10.41 28.23
N GLN A 191 -5.64 9.45 27.82
CA GLN A 191 -6.95 9.24 28.40
C GLN A 191 -6.91 8.85 29.87
N GLU A 192 -5.98 7.99 30.26
CA GLU A 192 -5.83 7.59 31.66
C GLU A 192 -5.54 8.81 32.55
N VAL A 193 -4.67 9.72 32.10
CA VAL A 193 -4.37 10.96 32.82
C VAL A 193 -5.58 11.90 32.81
N TYR A 194 -6.27 12.01 31.67
CA TYR A 194 -7.45 12.88 31.54
C TYR A 194 -8.58 12.46 32.46
N ARG A 195 -8.82 11.16 32.63
CA ARG A 195 -9.83 10.69 33.59
C ARG A 195 -9.50 11.00 35.04
N LYS A 196 -8.23 11.14 35.39
CA LYS A 196 -7.79 11.47 36.75
C LYS A 196 -7.81 12.98 37.01
N THR A 197 -7.44 13.78 36.02
CA THR A 197 -7.21 15.22 36.20
C THR A 197 -8.32 16.11 35.64
N GLY A 198 -9.04 15.65 34.62
CA GLY A 198 -10.03 16.46 33.88
C GLY A 198 -9.43 17.57 33.02
N ASP A 199 -8.10 17.78 33.06
CA ASP A 199 -7.42 18.80 32.28
C ASP A 199 -6.78 18.20 31.02
N ASN A 200 -7.29 18.62 29.86
CA ASN A 200 -6.81 18.15 28.56
C ASN A 200 -5.34 18.50 28.32
N LEU A 201 -4.88 19.69 28.75
CA LEU A 201 -3.52 20.14 28.44
C LEU A 201 -2.48 19.37 29.26
N SER A 202 -2.70 19.26 30.57
CA SER A 202 -1.83 18.47 31.46
C SER A 202 -1.81 16.99 31.05
N SER A 203 -2.96 16.45 30.62
CA SER A 203 -3.06 15.04 30.22
C SER A 203 -2.30 14.69 28.96
N VAL A 204 -2.30 15.59 27.98
CA VAL A 204 -1.49 15.42 26.76
C VAL A 204 -0.01 15.48 27.09
N ALA A 205 0.41 16.45 27.91
CA ALA A 205 1.80 16.60 28.31
C ALA A 205 2.32 15.37 29.08
N GLU A 206 1.63 14.96 30.14
CA GLU A 206 2.04 13.82 30.96
C GLU A 206 1.94 12.49 30.20
N GLY A 207 0.90 12.33 29.36
CA GLY A 207 0.76 11.15 28.51
C GLY A 207 1.92 11.00 27.52
N LEU A 208 2.35 12.11 26.92
CA LEU A 208 3.48 12.14 25.99
C LEU A 208 4.82 11.94 26.70
N GLU A 209 5.02 12.53 27.89
CA GLU A 209 6.24 12.36 28.69
C GLU A 209 6.46 10.89 29.08
N ARG A 210 5.41 10.23 29.58
CA ARG A 210 5.50 8.85 30.06
C ARG A 210 5.66 7.83 28.92
N SER A 211 4.96 8.03 27.79
CA SER A 211 5.00 7.09 26.67
C SER A 211 6.12 7.38 25.67
N GLY A 212 6.63 8.61 25.65
CA GLY A 212 7.57 9.10 24.63
C GLY A 212 8.85 8.29 24.54
N ARG A 213 9.46 7.91 25.68
CA ARG A 213 10.71 7.12 25.68
C ARG A 213 10.53 5.72 25.12
N ILE A 214 9.42 5.05 25.46
CA ILE A 214 9.14 3.69 25.00
C ILE A 214 8.83 3.70 23.49
N ILE A 215 7.97 4.62 23.06
CA ILE A 215 7.58 4.75 21.65
C ILE A 215 8.78 5.12 20.79
N SER A 216 9.57 6.12 21.19
CA SER A 216 10.74 6.56 20.42
C SER A 216 11.82 5.48 20.36
N GLY A 217 12.00 4.71 21.44
CA GLY A 217 12.91 3.57 21.46
C GLY A 217 12.49 2.48 20.47
N ALA A 218 11.21 2.10 20.48
CA ALA A 218 10.67 1.14 19.52
C ALA A 218 10.77 1.63 18.08
N ALA A 219 10.42 2.90 17.83
CA ALA A 219 10.56 3.54 16.53
C ALA A 219 12.03 3.53 16.05
N GLY A 220 12.99 3.83 16.93
CA GLY A 220 14.41 3.78 16.61
C GLY A 220 14.86 2.39 16.13
N ILE A 221 14.42 1.33 16.81
CA ILE A 221 14.73 -0.06 16.42
C ILE A 221 14.14 -0.35 15.02
N MET A 222 12.88 0.00 14.79
CA MET A 222 12.23 -0.23 13.49
C MET A 222 12.89 0.55 12.36
N ILE A 223 13.26 1.81 12.59
CA ILE A 223 13.96 2.64 11.60
C ILE A 223 15.28 1.97 11.21
N VAL A 224 16.06 1.49 12.18
CA VAL A 224 17.32 0.78 11.90
C VAL A 224 17.08 -0.48 11.05
N VAL A 225 16.07 -1.29 11.39
CA VAL A 225 15.73 -2.50 10.64
C VAL A 225 15.29 -2.18 9.21
N PHE A 226 14.42 -1.19 9.03
CA PHE A 226 13.92 -0.81 7.71
C PHE A 226 14.98 -0.12 6.85
N LEU A 227 15.87 0.68 7.44
CA LEU A 227 17.03 1.23 6.73
C LEU A 227 18.00 0.13 6.29
N ALA A 228 18.14 -0.96 7.05
CA ALA A 228 18.95 -2.11 6.62
C ALA A 228 18.38 -2.76 5.34
N PHE A 229 17.05 -2.80 5.17
CA PHE A 229 16.43 -3.24 3.90
C PHE A 229 16.72 -2.28 2.74
N GLY A 230 16.96 -1.00 3.02
CA GLY A 230 17.44 -0.02 2.05
C GLY A 230 18.79 -0.35 1.42
N LEU A 231 19.58 -1.23 2.04
CA LEU A 231 20.85 -1.72 1.50
C LEU A 231 20.70 -2.96 0.60
N ALA A 232 19.49 -3.50 0.46
CA ALA A 232 19.24 -4.66 -0.37
C ALA A 232 19.53 -4.37 -1.85
N GLN A 233 20.01 -5.38 -2.59
CA GLN A 233 20.23 -5.27 -4.04
C GLN A 233 18.92 -5.33 -4.83
N VAL A 234 17.89 -5.96 -4.25
CA VAL A 234 16.57 -6.09 -4.86
C VAL A 234 15.78 -4.80 -4.65
N LEU A 235 15.38 -4.15 -5.75
CA LEU A 235 14.72 -2.84 -5.70
C LEU A 235 13.40 -2.85 -4.90
N ILE A 236 12.63 -3.92 -5.00
CA ILE A 236 11.37 -4.10 -4.25
C ILE A 236 11.64 -4.03 -2.75
N ILE A 237 12.64 -4.77 -2.25
CA ILE A 237 13.02 -4.79 -0.84
C ILE A 237 13.55 -3.42 -0.40
N LYS A 238 14.37 -2.79 -1.24
CA LYS A 238 14.89 -1.44 -1.01
C LYS A 238 13.78 -0.40 -0.90
N GLY A 239 12.78 -0.46 -1.79
CA GLY A 239 11.60 0.38 -1.80
C GLY A 239 10.78 0.26 -0.51
N ILE A 240 10.47 -0.97 -0.11
CA ILE A 240 9.77 -1.27 1.14
C ILE A 240 10.57 -0.72 2.34
N GLY A 241 11.88 -1.01 2.42
CA GLY A 241 12.74 -0.55 3.50
C GLY A 241 12.75 0.96 3.67
N ILE A 242 13.10 1.70 2.61
CA ILE A 242 13.16 3.16 2.65
C ILE A 242 11.78 3.78 2.89
N GLY A 243 10.74 3.24 2.24
CA GLY A 243 9.36 3.72 2.42
C GLY A 243 8.86 3.57 3.85
N LEU A 244 9.03 2.39 4.45
CA LEU A 244 8.65 2.10 5.83
C LEU A 244 9.48 2.90 6.84
N ALA A 245 10.80 3.00 6.64
CA ALA A 245 11.66 3.82 7.49
C ALA A 245 11.19 5.28 7.50
N THR A 246 10.89 5.82 6.33
CA THR A 246 10.39 7.19 6.19
C THR A 246 9.04 7.38 6.86
N ALA A 247 8.11 6.44 6.69
CA ALA A 247 6.81 6.46 7.35
C ALA A 247 6.94 6.50 8.87
N VAL A 248 7.78 5.63 9.44
CA VAL A 248 8.00 5.56 10.89
C VAL A 248 8.66 6.83 11.40
N VAL A 249 9.65 7.38 10.68
CA VAL A 249 10.28 8.66 11.08
C VAL A 249 9.22 9.77 11.16
N ILE A 250 8.40 9.92 10.11
CA ILE A 250 7.36 10.95 10.03
C ILE A 250 6.33 10.75 11.15
N ASP A 251 5.88 9.52 11.36
CA ASP A 251 4.88 9.20 12.38
C ASP A 251 5.43 9.44 13.80
N ALA A 252 6.62 8.93 14.10
CA ALA A 252 7.24 9.02 15.41
C ALA A 252 7.62 10.46 15.80
N THR A 253 7.93 11.31 14.82
CA THR A 253 8.39 12.70 15.04
C THR A 253 7.31 13.71 14.70
N LEU A 254 7.04 13.94 13.42
CA LEU A 254 6.15 14.99 12.95
C LEU A 254 4.71 14.77 13.42
N MET A 255 4.19 13.55 13.29
CA MET A 255 2.82 13.28 13.69
C MET A 255 2.68 13.35 15.23
N ARG A 256 3.49 12.58 15.96
CA ARG A 256 3.34 12.44 17.42
C ARG A 256 3.84 13.61 18.25
N MET A 257 4.96 14.24 17.86
CA MET A 257 5.55 15.32 18.66
C MET A 257 4.94 16.68 18.33
N LEU A 258 4.44 16.87 17.10
CA LEU A 258 3.94 18.17 16.62
C LEU A 258 2.43 18.14 16.35
N ILE A 259 1.97 17.31 15.42
CA ILE A 259 0.58 17.39 14.93
C ILE A 259 -0.42 16.96 16.01
N VAL A 260 -0.19 15.81 16.65
CA VAL A 260 -1.10 15.26 17.66
C VAL A 260 -1.28 16.23 18.84
N PRO A 261 -0.22 16.75 19.50
CA PRO A 261 -0.38 17.70 20.61
C PRO A 261 -1.02 19.01 20.18
N SER A 262 -0.69 19.52 18.98
CA SER A 262 -1.26 20.77 18.46
C SER A 262 -2.75 20.65 18.20
N VAL A 263 -3.17 19.54 17.57
CA VAL A 263 -4.59 19.25 17.32
C VAL A 263 -5.34 19.03 18.63
N MET A 264 -4.73 18.33 19.60
CA MET A 264 -5.29 18.18 20.95
C MET A 264 -5.50 19.50 21.66
N ARG A 265 -4.55 20.42 21.55
CA ARG A 265 -4.68 21.75 22.12
C ARG A 265 -5.77 22.57 21.43
N LEU A 266 -5.86 22.51 20.11
CA LEU A 266 -6.83 23.27 19.32
C LEU A 266 -8.27 22.83 19.61
N LEU A 267 -8.52 21.53 19.71
CA LEU A 267 -9.84 20.96 19.92
C LEU A 267 -10.31 21.04 21.39
N GLY A 268 -9.40 21.15 22.35
CA GLY A 268 -9.73 21.32 23.77
C GLY A 268 -10.69 20.24 24.30
N ASN A 269 -11.83 20.66 24.85
CA ASN A 269 -12.83 19.74 25.41
C ASN A 269 -13.58 18.92 24.33
N LEU A 270 -13.57 19.36 23.06
CA LEU A 270 -14.20 18.61 21.97
C LEU A 270 -13.50 17.27 21.72
N ASN A 271 -12.24 17.12 22.14
CA ASN A 271 -11.52 15.86 22.08
C ASN A 271 -12.26 14.73 22.79
N TRP A 272 -13.01 15.04 23.85
CA TRP A 272 -13.67 14.04 24.68
C TRP A 272 -15.17 13.97 24.42
N TRP A 273 -15.63 14.61 23.35
CA TRP A 273 -17.04 14.67 23.02
C TRP A 273 -17.50 13.39 22.31
N ALA A 274 -18.65 12.89 22.76
CA ALA A 274 -19.42 11.86 22.08
C ALA A 274 -20.92 12.23 22.10
N PRO A 275 -21.66 11.93 21.02
CA PRO A 275 -23.11 12.05 21.01
C PRO A 275 -23.74 11.23 22.14
N HIS A 276 -24.79 11.77 22.77
CA HIS A 276 -25.50 11.14 23.89
C HIS A 276 -25.86 9.64 23.71
N PRO A 277 -26.34 9.15 22.55
CA PRO A 277 -26.63 7.73 22.37
C PRO A 277 -25.36 6.86 22.34
N LEU A 278 -24.27 7.36 21.72
CA LEU A 278 -22.99 6.67 21.65
C LEU A 278 -22.28 6.65 23.01
N ALA A 279 -22.36 7.73 23.77
CA ALA A 279 -21.85 7.78 25.14
C ALA A 279 -22.56 6.78 26.07
N ARG A 280 -23.88 6.58 25.91
CA ARG A 280 -24.63 5.55 26.64
C ARG A 280 -24.22 4.13 26.26
N LEU A 281 -24.02 3.86 24.97
CA LEU A 281 -23.55 2.56 24.48
C LEU A 281 -22.16 2.23 25.04
N HIS A 282 -21.24 3.20 25.02
CA HIS A 282 -19.89 3.05 25.56
C HIS A 282 -19.90 2.76 27.07
N ALA A 283 -20.71 3.50 27.83
CA ALA A 283 -20.87 3.28 29.26
C ALA A 283 -21.45 1.90 29.58
N TRP A 284 -22.42 1.42 28.81
CA TRP A 284 -22.99 0.08 28.97
C TRP A 284 -21.96 -1.03 28.70
N LEU A 285 -21.16 -0.91 27.64
CA LEU A 285 -20.10 -1.88 27.32
C LEU A 285 -19.02 -1.94 28.40
N ARG A 286 -18.68 -0.81 29.02
CA ARG A 286 -17.67 -0.73 30.10
C ARG A 286 -18.11 -1.32 31.42
N LEU A 287 -19.41 -1.30 31.74
CA LEU A 287 -19.93 -1.88 32.99
C LEU A 287 -19.80 -3.42 33.04
N GLY A 288 -19.46 -4.07 31.91
CA GLY A 288 -19.07 -5.49 31.87
C GLY A 288 -17.61 -5.77 32.27
N GLU A 289 -16.74 -4.77 32.21
CA GLU A 289 -15.36 -4.82 32.73
C GLU A 289 -15.38 -4.37 34.20
N VAL A 290 -15.90 -5.24 35.07
CA VAL A 290 -15.90 -5.03 36.52
C VAL A 290 -14.47 -4.75 36.97
N GLU A 291 -14.30 -3.60 37.63
CA GLU A 291 -13.09 -3.15 38.31
C GLU A 291 -12.41 -4.31 39.04
N ALA A 292 -11.18 -4.63 38.65
CA ALA A 292 -10.30 -5.40 39.50
C ALA A 292 -10.08 -4.59 40.78
N THR A 293 -10.81 -4.96 41.82
CA THR A 293 -10.78 -4.35 43.15
C THR A 293 -9.32 -4.15 43.57
N PRO A 294 -8.91 -2.95 44.01
CA PRO A 294 -7.55 -2.74 44.51
C PRO A 294 -7.30 -3.75 45.62
N ARG A 295 -6.30 -4.61 45.42
CA ARG A 295 -5.90 -5.64 46.40
C ARG A 295 -5.57 -4.90 47.70
N GLN A 296 -6.46 -4.99 48.69
CA GLN A 296 -6.26 -4.44 50.03
C GLN A 296 -4.87 -4.86 50.51
N GLN A 297 -4.01 -3.89 50.76
CA GLN A 297 -2.75 -4.11 51.45
C GLN A 297 -3.10 -4.70 52.81
N LEU A 298 -2.82 -5.99 53.00
CA LEU A 298 -2.91 -6.63 54.29
C LEU A 298 -1.93 -5.93 55.23
N PRO A 299 -2.32 -5.61 56.48
CA PRO A 299 -1.39 -5.06 57.46
C PRO A 299 -0.22 -6.04 57.60
N VAL A 300 1.00 -5.53 57.46
CA VAL A 300 2.19 -6.25 57.89
C VAL A 300 2.13 -6.26 59.41
N GLU A 301 1.68 -7.38 59.99
CA GLU A 301 1.85 -7.63 61.41
C GLU A 301 3.35 -7.64 61.72
N ALA A 302 3.72 -6.85 62.73
CA ALA A 302 5.08 -6.64 63.22
C ALA A 302 5.54 -7.80 64.12
#